data_AF-A0A101F0N0-F1
#
_entry.id   AF-A0A101F0N0-F1
#
_cell.length_a   1.000
_cell.length_b   1.000
_cell.length_c   1.000
_cell.angle_alpha   90.00
_cell.angle_beta   90.00
_cell.angle_gamma   90.00
#
_symmetry.space_group_name_H-M   'P 1'
#
loop_
_entity.id
_entity.type
_entity.pdbx_description
1 polymer ?
#
loop_
_entity_poly.entity_id
_entity_poly.type
_entity_poly.pdbx_seq_one_letter_code
_entity_poly.pdbx_strand_id
1 'polypeptide(L)'
;GSILGITLGADSINREIEDGTIKVLLSHPLYRDHLITGKFLGNALSLGLMISVGFVFSIDYLLLLGIPIDGSSLIRSLIAAFVTLVYTTIFLSMGIAFSSLLKRSEISTLVAIVFVIFLILVYPLVSPTLASKLVGEKPYCPSEYNENKIDSCIAMKEWEKKRLLWKKRLLTLTPTYHYGSLITYVFSGDELTQDYIPLEESLSLGVTSLLIFLNELILPLALAYIRFATMDLN
;
A
#
# COMPACT_ATOMS: atom_id res chain seq x y z
N GLY A 1 -10.15 0.85 -2.09
CA GLY A 1 -9.02 1.72 -2.49
C GLY A 1 -8.11 1.03 -3.50
N SER A 2 -7.30 0.07 -3.07
CA SER A 2 -6.26 -0.59 -3.87
C SER A 2 -6.73 -1.24 -5.18
N ILE A 3 -7.84 -1.98 -5.16
CA ILE A 3 -8.42 -2.59 -6.37
C ILE A 3 -8.87 -1.51 -7.37
N LEU A 4 -9.52 -0.45 -6.90
CA LEU A 4 -9.92 0.68 -7.74
C LEU A 4 -8.70 1.39 -8.34
N GLY A 5 -7.67 1.64 -7.53
CA GLY A 5 -6.44 2.26 -8.00
C GLY A 5 -5.77 1.47 -9.11
N ILE A 6 -5.57 0.16 -8.91
CA ILE A 6 -4.86 -0.66 -9.89
C ILE A 6 -5.66 -0.87 -11.18
N THR A 7 -6.99 -1.02 -11.08
CA THR A 7 -7.85 -1.20 -12.26
C THR A 7 -7.93 0.06 -13.10
N LEU A 8 -8.10 1.23 -12.47
CA LEU A 8 -8.02 2.53 -13.15
C LEU A 8 -6.66 2.71 -13.83
N GLY A 9 -5.57 2.27 -13.20
CA GLY A 9 -4.22 2.33 -13.79
C GLY A 9 -4.06 1.39 -14.99
N ALA A 10 -4.50 0.14 -14.86
CA ALA A 10 -4.35 -0.91 -15.87
C ALA A 10 -5.14 -0.62 -17.16
N ASP A 11 -6.30 0.02 -17.05
CA ASP A 11 -7.14 0.40 -18.18
C ASP A 11 -6.72 1.74 -18.82
N SER A 12 -5.93 2.56 -18.13
CA SER A 12 -5.68 3.96 -18.55
C SER A 12 -4.86 4.13 -19.84
N ILE A 13 -3.88 3.26 -20.11
CA ILE A 13 -3.04 3.36 -21.32
C ILE A 13 -3.59 2.45 -22.40
N ASN A 14 -3.81 1.17 -22.09
CA ASN A 14 -4.20 0.19 -23.09
C ASN A 14 -5.55 0.47 -23.74
N ARG A 15 -6.52 1.06 -23.03
CA ARG A 15 -7.80 1.45 -23.64
C ARG A 15 -7.61 2.50 -24.74
N GLU A 16 -6.70 3.45 -24.57
CA GLU A 16 -6.41 4.45 -25.61
C GLU A 16 -5.59 3.91 -26.78
N ILE A 17 -4.82 2.84 -26.55
CA ILE A 17 -4.15 2.12 -27.64
C ILE A 17 -5.19 1.38 -28.47
N GLU A 18 -6.13 0.69 -27.82
CA GLU A 18 -7.22 -0.06 -28.47
C GLU A 18 -8.20 0.86 -29.21
N ASP A 19 -8.57 2.00 -28.61
CA ASP A 19 -9.46 3.00 -29.22
C ASP A 19 -8.77 3.84 -30.32
N GLY A 20 -7.45 3.71 -30.49
CA GLY A 20 -6.66 4.42 -31.50
C GLY A 20 -6.46 5.92 -31.23
N THR A 21 -6.98 6.44 -30.12
CA THR A 21 -6.91 7.86 -29.72
C THR A 21 -5.48 8.32 -29.43
N ILE A 22 -4.58 7.40 -29.07
CA ILE A 22 -3.16 7.69 -28.85
C ILE A 22 -2.49 8.31 -30.08
N LYS A 23 -2.85 7.89 -31.30
CA LYS A 23 -2.25 8.44 -32.54
C LYS A 23 -2.66 9.90 -32.79
N VAL A 24 -3.85 10.30 -32.32
CA VAL A 24 -4.36 11.68 -32.41
C VAL A 24 -3.76 12.58 -31.32
N LEU A 25 -3.50 12.05 -30.13
CA LEU A 25 -2.81 12.78 -29.07
C LEU A 25 -1.35 13.08 -29.43
N LEU A 26 -0.68 12.14 -30.08
CA LEU A 26 0.71 12.30 -30.55
C LEU A 26 0.85 13.13 -31.83
N SER A 27 -0.25 13.49 -32.51
CA SER A 27 -0.19 14.41 -33.66
C SER A 27 -0.04 15.88 -33.22
N HIS A 28 -0.27 16.17 -31.93
CA HIS A 28 0.06 17.44 -31.30
C HIS A 28 1.48 17.36 -30.69
N PRO A 29 2.22 18.48 -30.58
CA PRO A 29 3.58 18.49 -30.05
C PRO A 29 3.59 18.29 -28.52
N LEU A 30 3.21 17.10 -28.07
CA LEU A 30 3.23 16.66 -26.68
C LEU A 30 4.32 15.60 -26.52
N TYR A 31 5.27 15.84 -25.62
CA TYR A 31 6.26 14.84 -25.24
C TYR A 31 5.57 13.64 -24.59
N ARG A 32 6.01 12.43 -24.94
CA ARG A 32 5.49 11.14 -24.43
C ARG A 32 5.46 11.07 -22.89
N ASP A 33 6.35 11.80 -22.25
CA ASP A 33 6.57 11.87 -20.81
C ASP A 33 5.45 12.61 -20.06
N HIS A 34 4.91 13.66 -20.69
CA HIS A 34 3.82 14.44 -20.13
C HIS A 34 2.49 13.69 -20.19
N LEU A 35 2.36 12.74 -21.12
CA LEU A 35 1.15 11.92 -21.24
C LEU A 35 0.98 10.97 -20.05
N ILE A 36 2.04 10.25 -19.64
CA ILE A 36 1.98 9.36 -18.47
C ILE A 36 1.74 10.16 -17.20
N THR A 37 2.49 11.25 -17.01
CA THR A 37 2.38 12.08 -15.81
C THR A 37 1.00 12.73 -15.71
N GLY A 38 0.46 13.23 -16.84
CA GLY A 38 -0.88 13.81 -16.91
C GLY A 38 -1.97 12.79 -16.59
N LYS A 39 -1.85 11.56 -17.12
CA LYS A 39 -2.77 10.45 -16.80
C LYS A 39 -2.72 10.06 -15.33
N PHE A 40 -1.52 9.92 -14.79
CA PHE A 40 -1.33 9.62 -13.38
C PHE A 40 -1.95 10.70 -12.50
N LEU A 41 -1.70 11.98 -12.77
CA LEU A 41 -2.30 13.10 -12.02
C LEU A 41 -3.82 13.13 -12.15
N GLY A 42 -4.37 12.96 -13.36
CA GLY A 42 -5.82 12.96 -13.58
C GLY A 42 -6.53 11.83 -12.83
N ASN A 43 -5.97 10.62 -12.87
CA ASN A 43 -6.49 9.47 -12.13
C ASN A 43 -6.28 9.64 -10.61
N ALA A 44 -5.17 10.20 -10.17
CA ALA A 44 -4.92 10.50 -8.76
C ALA A 44 -5.89 11.54 -8.21
N LEU A 45 -6.23 12.57 -8.99
CA LEU A 45 -7.25 13.57 -8.64
C LEU A 45 -8.64 12.95 -8.53
N SER A 46 -9.01 12.09 -9.48
CA SER A 46 -10.28 11.34 -9.44
C SER A 46 -10.38 10.47 -8.18
N LEU A 47 -9.32 9.73 -7.84
CA LEU A 47 -9.23 8.97 -6.59
C LEU A 47 -9.31 9.87 -5.36
N GLY A 48 -8.63 11.03 -5.39
CA GLY A 48 -8.67 12.01 -4.31
C GLY A 48 -10.08 12.55 -4.04
N LEU A 49 -10.85 12.82 -5.10
CA LEU A 49 -12.25 13.21 -4.98
C LEU A 49 -13.10 12.08 -4.37
N MET A 50 -12.94 10.84 -4.85
CA MET A 50 -13.67 9.69 -4.28
C MET A 50 -13.37 9.49 -2.78
N ILE A 51 -12.10 9.62 -2.38
CA ILE A 51 -11.68 9.50 -0.98
C ILE A 51 -12.22 10.67 -0.16
N SER A 52 -12.20 11.89 -0.69
CA SER A 52 -12.75 13.08 -0.02
C SER A 52 -14.25 12.92 0.26
N VAL A 53 -14.99 12.39 -0.70
CA VAL A 53 -16.41 12.04 -0.52
C VAL A 53 -16.57 11.00 0.59
N GLY A 54 -15.78 9.92 0.57
CA GLY A 54 -15.78 8.92 1.64
C GLY A 54 -15.44 9.47 3.02
N PHE A 55 -14.52 10.44 3.09
CA PHE A 55 -14.13 11.13 4.32
C PHE A 55 -15.29 11.95 4.90
N VAL A 56 -15.99 12.72 4.05
CA VAL A 56 -17.19 13.47 4.47
C VAL A 56 -18.28 12.52 4.96
N PHE A 57 -18.52 11.41 4.26
CA PHE A 57 -19.48 10.39 4.71
C PHE A 57 -19.09 9.76 6.06
N SER A 58 -17.80 9.49 6.31
CA SER A 58 -17.36 8.98 7.61
C SER A 58 -17.62 9.98 8.75
N ILE A 59 -17.38 11.28 8.52
CA ILE A 59 -17.66 12.32 9.52
C ILE A 59 -19.17 12.44 9.76
N ASP A 60 -19.96 12.48 8.70
CA ASP A 60 -21.42 12.57 8.78
C ASP A 60 -22.01 11.38 9.55
N TYR A 61 -21.51 10.17 9.28
CA TYR A 61 -21.91 8.96 10.00
C TYR A 61 -21.61 9.02 11.50
N LEU A 62 -20.45 9.55 11.90
CA LEU A 62 -20.11 9.73 13.33
C LEU A 62 -21.02 10.73 14.03
N LEU A 63 -21.37 11.82 13.33
CA LEU A 63 -22.31 12.83 13.85
C LEU A 63 -23.73 12.27 14.01
N LEU A 64 -24.18 11.44 13.07
CA LEU A 64 -25.48 10.75 13.16
C LEU A 64 -25.56 9.80 14.37
N LEU A 65 -24.44 9.21 14.78
CA LEU A 65 -24.34 8.39 15.98
C LEU A 65 -24.27 9.20 17.28
N GLY A 66 -24.19 10.53 17.20
CA GLY A 66 -24.07 11.42 18.35
C GLY A 66 -22.70 11.36 19.03
N ILE A 67 -21.66 10.85 18.35
CA ILE A 67 -20.29 10.79 18.89
C ILE A 67 -19.65 12.17 18.71
N PRO A 68 -19.27 12.87 19.79
CA PRO A 68 -18.63 14.17 19.69
C PRO A 68 -17.27 14.05 19.01
N ILE A 69 -17.06 14.83 17.94
CA ILE A 69 -15.80 14.85 17.20
C ILE A 69 -14.88 15.89 17.84
N ASP A 70 -13.80 15.42 18.47
CA ASP A 70 -12.74 16.30 18.93
C ASP A 70 -11.90 16.81 17.75
N GLY A 71 -11.35 18.03 17.88
CA GLY A 71 -10.50 18.64 16.86
C GLY A 71 -9.26 17.80 16.58
N SER A 72 -8.71 17.14 17.59
CA SER A 72 -7.57 16.22 17.42
C SER A 72 -7.95 14.98 16.59
N SER A 73 -9.14 14.42 16.81
CA SER A 73 -9.68 13.29 16.04
C SER A 73 -9.91 13.67 14.57
N LEU A 74 -10.35 14.90 14.31
CA LEU A 74 -10.58 15.41 12.95
C LEU A 74 -9.26 15.52 12.17
N ILE A 75 -8.20 16.05 12.80
CA ILE A 75 -6.86 16.13 12.21
C ILE A 75 -6.29 14.72 11.94
N ARG A 76 -6.43 13.78 12.88
CA ARG A 76 -6.00 12.38 12.70
C ARG A 76 -6.74 11.71 11.55
N SER A 77 -8.05 11.91 11.46
CA SER A 77 -8.87 11.39 10.35
C SER A 77 -8.43 11.98 9.00
N LEU A 78 -8.09 13.27 8.95
CA LEU A 78 -7.57 13.91 7.74
C LEU A 78 -6.21 13.32 7.31
N ILE A 79 -5.31 13.07 8.27
CA ILE A 79 -4.03 12.41 8.02
C ILE A 79 -4.27 10.98 7.52
N ALA A 80 -5.20 10.24 8.12
CA ALA A 80 -5.56 8.90 7.67
C ALA A 80 -6.09 8.91 6.23
N ALA A 81 -6.96 9.86 5.87
CA ALA A 81 -7.45 10.02 4.50
C ALA A 81 -6.32 10.33 3.50
N PHE A 82 -5.36 11.17 3.89
CA PHE A 82 -4.17 11.45 3.09
C PHE A 82 -3.29 10.20 2.89
N VAL A 83 -3.05 9.42 3.95
CA VAL A 83 -2.31 8.15 3.88
C VAL A 83 -3.04 7.15 2.97
N THR A 84 -4.37 7.07 3.04
CA THR A 84 -5.18 6.25 2.13
C THR A 84 -5.04 6.72 0.69
N LEU A 85 -5.02 8.03 0.42
CA LEU A 85 -4.80 8.58 -0.91
C LEU A 85 -3.45 8.13 -1.48
N VAL A 86 -2.36 8.34 -0.73
CA VAL A 86 -1.01 7.90 -1.12
C VAL A 86 -0.96 6.38 -1.35
N TYR A 87 -1.60 5.60 -0.48
CA TYR A 87 -1.71 4.16 -0.65
C TYR A 87 -2.41 3.78 -1.95
N THR A 88 -3.52 4.42 -2.29
CA THR A 88 -4.22 4.14 -3.55
C THR A 88 -3.44 4.56 -4.80
N THR A 89 -2.65 5.63 -4.73
CA THR A 89 -1.82 6.05 -5.86
C THR A 89 -0.62 5.12 -6.12
N ILE A 90 -0.13 4.40 -5.10
CA ILE A 90 0.85 3.32 -5.28
C ILE A 90 0.26 2.20 -6.16
N PHE A 91 -0.97 1.78 -5.87
CA PHE A 91 -1.64 0.77 -6.72
C PHE A 91 -1.96 1.32 -8.11
N LEU A 92 -2.29 2.62 -8.23
CA LEU A 92 -2.44 3.27 -9.52
C LEU A 92 -1.14 3.23 -10.33
N SER A 93 0.01 3.53 -9.73
CA SER A 93 1.30 3.48 -10.44
C SER A 93 1.65 2.06 -10.88
N MET A 94 1.38 1.05 -10.04
CA MET A 94 1.51 -0.37 -10.42
C MET A 94 0.59 -0.73 -11.59
N GLY A 95 -0.67 -0.27 -11.58
CA GLY A 95 -1.61 -0.51 -12.68
C GLY A 95 -1.13 0.09 -13.99
N ILE A 96 -0.65 1.33 -13.97
CA ILE A 96 -0.06 2.00 -15.14
C ILE A 96 1.15 1.22 -15.67
N ALA A 97 2.00 0.69 -14.78
CA ALA A 97 3.12 -0.14 -15.17
C ALA A 97 2.66 -1.42 -15.90
N PHE A 98 1.65 -2.14 -15.38
CA PHE A 98 1.08 -3.29 -16.07
C PHE A 98 0.43 -2.94 -17.42
N SER A 99 -0.19 -1.77 -17.53
CA SER A 99 -0.75 -1.28 -18.79
C SER A 99 0.36 -1.09 -19.83
N SER A 100 1.48 -0.47 -19.45
CA SER A 100 2.64 -0.29 -20.34
C SER A 100 3.37 -1.60 -20.73
N LEU A 101 3.32 -2.63 -19.88
CA LEU A 101 4.03 -3.90 -20.10
C LEU A 101 3.26 -4.88 -21.01
N LEU A 102 1.93 -4.83 -20.98
CA LEU A 102 1.06 -5.80 -21.62
C LEU A 102 0.35 -5.16 -22.80
N LYS A 103 0.46 -5.74 -24.00
CA LYS A 103 -0.07 -5.16 -25.25
C LYS A 103 -1.59 -5.17 -25.40
N ARG A 104 -2.32 -5.94 -24.57
CA ARG A 104 -3.79 -6.10 -24.66
C ARG A 104 -4.42 -5.59 -23.37
N SER A 105 -5.45 -4.73 -23.47
CA SER A 105 -6.12 -4.11 -22.32
C SER A 105 -6.80 -5.13 -21.42
N GLU A 106 -7.50 -6.10 -22.02
CA GLU A 106 -8.19 -7.17 -21.29
C GLU A 106 -7.23 -7.97 -20.40
N ILE A 107 -6.09 -8.40 -20.97
CA ILE A 107 -5.08 -9.18 -20.24
C ILE A 107 -4.41 -8.32 -19.17
N SER A 108 -4.15 -7.05 -19.46
CA SER A 108 -3.53 -6.14 -18.49
C SER A 108 -4.39 -5.93 -17.25
N THR A 109 -5.68 -5.67 -17.45
CA THR A 109 -6.63 -5.49 -16.35
C THR A 109 -6.78 -6.76 -15.53
N LEU A 110 -6.88 -7.93 -16.17
CA LEU A 110 -6.95 -9.21 -15.48
C LEU A 110 -5.70 -9.50 -14.64
N VAL A 111 -4.52 -9.31 -15.22
CA VAL A 111 -3.24 -9.53 -14.52
C VAL A 111 -3.10 -8.57 -13.34
N ALA A 112 -3.47 -7.30 -13.51
CA ALA A 112 -3.47 -6.31 -12.44
C ALA A 112 -4.39 -6.74 -11.28
N ILE A 113 -5.61 -7.20 -11.56
CA ILE A 113 -6.55 -7.67 -10.53
C ILE A 113 -5.98 -8.89 -9.78
N VAL A 114 -5.43 -9.88 -10.50
CA VAL A 114 -4.82 -11.05 -9.87
C VAL A 114 -3.62 -10.64 -9.00
N PHE A 115 -2.79 -9.73 -9.49
CA PHE A 115 -1.61 -9.25 -8.78
C PHE A 115 -1.97 -8.48 -7.49
N VAL A 116 -2.97 -7.59 -7.52
CA VAL A 116 -3.39 -6.86 -6.31
C VAL A 116 -3.97 -7.80 -5.27
N ILE A 117 -4.77 -8.79 -5.68
CA ILE A 117 -5.31 -9.81 -4.77
C ILE A 117 -4.17 -10.62 -4.16
N PHE A 118 -3.19 -11.02 -4.97
CA PHE A 118 -2.02 -11.73 -4.49
C PHE A 118 -1.23 -10.92 -3.44
N LEU A 119 -0.96 -9.64 -3.71
CA LEU A 119 -0.21 -8.79 -2.78
C LEU A 119 -0.95 -8.50 -1.47
N ILE A 120 -2.26 -8.29 -1.52
CA ILE A 120 -3.04 -7.87 -0.34
C ILE A 120 -3.43 -9.07 0.52
N LEU A 121 -3.81 -10.18 -0.10
CA LEU A 121 -4.43 -11.30 0.60
C LEU A 121 -3.50 -12.50 0.70
N VAL A 122 -2.91 -12.94 -0.41
CA VAL A 122 -2.11 -14.17 -0.46
C VAL A 122 -0.76 -13.97 0.21
N TYR A 123 -0.06 -12.88 -0.10
CA TYR A 123 1.29 -12.64 0.37
C TYR A 123 1.40 -12.54 1.91
N PRO A 124 0.53 -11.78 2.61
CA PRO A 124 0.59 -11.70 4.08
C PRO A 124 0.27 -13.03 4.76
N LEU A 125 -0.56 -13.87 4.13
CA LEU A 125 -0.91 -15.20 4.65
C LEU A 125 0.25 -16.19 4.53
N VAL A 126 1.04 -16.08 3.46
CA VAL A 126 2.17 -16.97 3.17
C VAL A 126 3.46 -16.52 3.89
N SER A 127 3.63 -15.23 4.18
CA SER A 127 4.82 -14.68 4.85
C SER A 127 5.22 -15.40 6.16
N PRO A 128 4.32 -15.71 7.11
CA PRO A 128 4.69 -16.38 8.36
C PRO A 128 5.22 -17.81 8.18
N THR A 129 4.75 -18.53 7.15
CA THR A 129 5.20 -19.90 6.84
C THR A 129 6.55 -19.88 6.12
N LEU A 130 6.75 -18.92 5.23
CA LEU A 130 8.06 -18.64 4.63
C LEU A 130 9.09 -18.26 5.69
N ALA A 131 8.73 -17.38 6.63
CA ALA A 131 9.61 -17.00 7.73
C ALA A 131 10.04 -18.20 8.59
N SER A 132 9.12 -19.13 8.89
CA SER A 132 9.49 -20.35 9.63
C SER A 132 10.41 -21.27 8.83
N LYS A 133 10.26 -21.35 7.49
CA LYS A 133 11.17 -22.16 6.66
C LYS A 133 12.56 -21.54 6.56
N LEU A 134 12.65 -20.21 6.49
CA LEU A 134 13.92 -19.49 6.40
C LEU A 134 14.76 -19.56 7.68
N VAL A 135 14.11 -19.58 8.86
CA VAL A 135 14.80 -19.67 10.15
C VAL A 135 15.19 -21.10 10.52
N GLY A 136 14.56 -22.10 9.89
CA GLY A 136 14.82 -23.51 10.13
C GLY A 136 13.89 -24.12 11.17
N GLU A 137 14.15 -25.37 11.53
CA GLU A 137 13.28 -26.17 12.39
C GLU A 137 13.12 -25.56 13.79
N LYS A 138 11.92 -25.72 14.36
CA LYS A 138 11.62 -25.23 15.71
C LYS A 138 12.45 -26.02 16.74
N PRO A 139 13.21 -25.36 17.63
CA PRO A 139 13.96 -26.05 18.67
C PRO A 139 13.00 -26.64 19.71
N TYR A 140 13.41 -27.76 20.34
CA TYR A 140 12.69 -28.37 21.45
C TYR A 140 12.83 -27.54 22.73
N CYS A 141 11.74 -27.38 23.47
CA CYS A 141 11.70 -26.71 24.78
C CYS A 141 11.07 -27.71 25.77
N PRO A 142 11.78 -28.11 26.83
CA PRO A 142 11.23 -29.06 27.81
C PRO A 142 10.09 -28.41 28.61
N SER A 143 9.02 -29.16 28.84
CA SER A 143 7.81 -28.70 29.54
C SER A 143 7.96 -28.57 31.06
N GLU A 144 9.13 -28.90 31.62
CA GLU A 144 9.36 -28.94 33.06
C GLU A 144 9.78 -27.55 33.57
N TYR A 145 8.76 -26.77 33.96
CA TYR A 145 8.92 -25.49 34.65
C TYR A 145 9.39 -25.77 36.09
N ASN A 146 10.70 -25.68 36.32
CA ASN A 146 11.25 -25.51 37.66
C ASN A 146 11.51 -24.01 37.85
N GLU A 147 10.87 -23.41 38.87
CA GLU A 147 10.99 -21.99 39.24
C GLU A 147 12.46 -21.52 39.41
N ASN A 148 13.37 -22.46 39.65
CA ASN A 148 14.80 -22.21 39.88
C ASN A 148 15.69 -22.27 38.62
N LYS A 149 15.13 -22.52 37.43
CA LYS A 149 15.90 -22.61 36.16
C LYS A 149 15.41 -21.54 35.19
N ILE A 150 15.93 -20.33 35.36
CA ILE A 150 15.54 -19.09 34.66
C ILE A 150 15.68 -19.15 33.12
N ASP A 151 16.28 -20.20 32.55
CA ASP A 151 16.71 -20.20 31.14
C ASP A 151 16.49 -21.51 30.37
N SER A 152 15.43 -22.29 30.69
CA SER A 152 15.19 -23.58 30.01
C SER A 152 14.92 -23.47 28.50
N CYS A 153 14.50 -22.31 27.98
CA CYS A 153 14.11 -22.14 26.57
C CYS A 153 14.71 -20.90 25.89
N ILE A 154 15.98 -20.60 26.16
CA ILE A 154 16.73 -19.53 25.46
C ILE A 154 16.71 -19.74 23.94
N ALA A 155 16.99 -20.97 23.48
CA ALA A 155 17.03 -21.29 22.05
C ALA A 155 15.68 -21.05 21.35
N MET A 156 14.56 -21.31 22.04
CA MET A 156 13.22 -21.04 21.52
C MET A 156 12.93 -19.54 21.44
N LYS A 157 13.27 -18.77 22.48
CA LYS A 157 13.14 -17.30 22.47
C LYS A 157 13.96 -16.69 21.33
N GLU A 158 15.17 -17.18 21.10
CA GLU A 158 16.01 -16.67 20.02
C GLU A 158 15.49 -17.05 18.63
N TRP A 159 15.03 -18.29 18.46
CA TRP A 159 14.37 -18.72 17.23
C TRP A 159 13.11 -17.90 16.93
N GLU A 160 12.29 -17.62 17.94
CA GLU A 160 11.09 -16.82 17.80
C GLU A 160 11.41 -15.36 17.42
N LYS A 161 12.43 -14.76 18.04
CA LYS A 161 12.94 -13.44 17.64
C LYS A 161 13.39 -13.44 16.17
N LYS A 162 14.17 -14.44 15.74
CA LYS A 162 14.61 -14.57 14.34
C LYS A 162 13.41 -14.73 13.40
N ARG A 163 12.43 -15.57 13.76
CA ARG A 163 11.20 -15.77 12.97
C ARG A 163 10.39 -14.49 12.84
N LEU A 164 10.22 -13.76 13.93
CA LEU A 164 9.48 -12.50 13.91
C LEU A 164 10.21 -11.44 13.06
N LEU A 165 11.53 -11.39 13.15
CA LEU A 165 12.36 -10.50 12.34
C LEU A 165 12.22 -10.82 10.84
N TRP A 166 12.31 -12.09 10.46
CA TRP A 166 12.10 -12.52 9.07
C TRP A 166 10.68 -12.25 8.58
N LYS A 167 9.67 -12.52 9.41
CA LYS A 167 8.26 -12.20 9.11
C LYS A 167 8.11 -10.69 8.82
N LYS A 168 8.68 -9.83 9.66
CA LYS A 168 8.65 -8.37 9.44
C LYS A 168 9.33 -7.99 8.12
N ARG A 169 10.53 -8.52 7.84
CA ARG A 169 11.26 -8.27 6.58
C ARG A 169 10.52 -8.70 5.32
N LEU A 170 9.78 -9.81 5.39
CA LEU A 170 8.94 -10.24 4.27
C LEU A 170 7.77 -9.28 4.10
N LEU A 171 7.06 -8.95 5.18
CA LEU A 171 5.89 -8.07 5.11
C LEU A 171 6.22 -6.65 4.65
N THR A 172 7.44 -6.15 4.92
CA THR A 172 7.87 -4.82 4.44
C THR A 172 7.94 -4.69 2.92
N LEU A 173 7.82 -5.79 2.16
CA LEU A 173 7.72 -5.75 0.69
C LEU A 173 6.30 -5.42 0.18
N THR A 174 5.31 -5.40 1.08
CA THR A 174 3.93 -5.11 0.70
C THR A 174 3.53 -3.70 1.12
N PRO A 175 2.97 -2.88 0.21
CA PRO A 175 2.44 -1.57 0.57
C PRO A 175 1.37 -1.66 1.66
N THR A 176 0.59 -2.75 1.68
CA THR A 176 -0.47 -2.99 2.66
C THR A 176 0.05 -3.06 4.11
N TYR A 177 1.26 -3.60 4.33
CA TYR A 177 1.85 -3.65 5.67
C TYR A 177 2.21 -2.26 6.20
N HIS A 178 2.81 -1.41 5.34
CA HIS A 178 3.15 -0.03 5.69
C HIS A 178 1.90 0.82 5.88
N TYR A 179 0.88 0.62 5.04
CA TYR A 179 -0.43 1.25 5.21
C TYR A 179 -1.02 0.96 6.59
N GLY A 180 -1.14 -0.33 6.95
CA GLY A 180 -1.72 -0.73 8.23
C GLY A 180 -0.91 -0.19 9.42
N SER A 181 0.42 -0.19 9.31
CA SER A 181 1.29 0.37 10.36
C SER A 181 1.07 1.87 10.54
N LEU A 182 1.02 2.63 9.44
CA LEU A 182 0.78 4.09 9.50
C LEU A 182 -0.58 4.43 10.07
N ILE A 183 -1.64 3.74 9.64
CA ILE A 183 -2.97 3.94 10.22
C ILE A 183 -2.96 3.62 11.71
N THR A 184 -2.30 2.54 12.12
CA THR A 184 -2.16 2.20 13.54
C THR A 184 -1.42 3.29 14.32
N TYR A 185 -0.35 3.88 13.76
CA TYR A 185 0.38 4.98 14.41
C TYR A 185 -0.43 6.28 14.47
N VAL A 186 -1.29 6.55 13.48
CA VAL A 186 -2.18 7.72 13.49
C VAL A 186 -3.20 7.63 14.63
N PHE A 187 -3.68 6.43 14.95
CA PHE A 187 -4.68 6.20 15.98
C PHE A 187 -4.11 5.58 17.27
N SER A 188 -2.78 5.48 17.41
CA SER A 188 -2.17 4.88 18.59
C SER A 188 -2.39 5.74 19.84
N GLY A 189 -2.89 5.12 20.90
CA GLY A 189 -3.28 5.76 22.16
C GLY A 189 -3.98 4.77 23.08
N ASP A 190 -4.40 5.23 24.26
CA ASP A 190 -5.26 4.45 25.15
C ASP A 190 -6.73 4.61 24.74
N GLU A 191 -7.32 3.53 24.22
CA GLU A 191 -8.72 3.48 23.77
C GLU A 191 -9.72 3.72 24.92
N LEU A 192 -9.33 3.43 26.17
CA LEU A 192 -10.21 3.54 27.33
C LEU A 192 -10.25 4.96 27.91
N THR A 193 -9.19 5.74 27.75
CA THR A 193 -9.08 7.11 28.28
C THR A 193 -9.12 8.19 27.20
N GLN A 194 -9.18 7.81 25.91
CA GLN A 194 -9.00 8.69 24.75
C GLN A 194 -7.68 9.48 24.78
N ASP A 195 -6.68 8.98 25.52
CA ASP A 195 -5.39 9.63 25.62
C ASP A 195 -4.50 9.16 24.46
N TYR A 196 -4.54 9.91 23.36
CA TYR A 196 -3.73 9.64 22.20
C TYR A 196 -2.31 10.15 22.39
N ILE A 197 -1.34 9.36 21.94
CA ILE A 197 0.07 9.78 21.89
C ILE A 197 0.15 11.10 21.09
N PRO A 198 0.91 12.11 21.55
CA PRO A 198 1.07 13.36 20.82
C PRO A 198 1.45 13.12 19.36
N LEU A 199 0.85 13.91 18.46
CA LEU A 199 0.92 13.68 17.01
C LEU A 199 2.36 13.68 16.48
N GLU A 200 3.23 14.50 17.08
CA GLU A 200 4.66 14.56 16.77
C GLU A 200 5.35 13.20 16.97
N GLU A 201 5.05 12.52 18.08
CA GLU A 201 5.63 11.21 18.40
C GLU A 201 5.08 10.14 17.44
N SER A 202 3.77 10.15 17.16
CA SER A 202 3.14 9.27 16.16
C SER A 202 3.75 9.43 14.76
N LEU A 203 4.01 10.67 14.33
CA LEU A 203 4.64 10.96 13.04
C LEU A 203 6.07 10.44 12.98
N SER A 204 6.83 10.61 14.06
CA SER A 204 8.23 10.14 14.15
C SER A 204 8.35 8.62 13.95
N LEU A 205 7.38 7.86 14.47
CA LEU A 205 7.31 6.40 14.33
C LEU A 205 7.01 5.95 12.89
N GLY A 206 6.28 6.77 12.13
CA GLY A 206 5.85 6.48 10.76
C GLY A 206 6.84 6.84 9.66
N VAL A 207 7.91 7.61 9.94
CA VAL A 207 8.81 8.17 8.92
C VAL A 207 9.41 7.09 8.01
N THR A 208 9.86 5.96 8.59
CA THR A 208 10.46 4.87 7.80
C THR A 208 9.44 4.26 6.84
N SER A 209 8.20 4.04 7.28
CA SER A 209 7.13 3.52 6.42
C SER A 209 6.74 4.50 5.32
N LEU A 210 6.75 5.81 5.60
CA LEU A 210 6.51 6.85 4.58
C LEU A 210 7.60 6.86 3.49
N LEU A 211 8.88 6.70 3.88
CA LEU A 211 9.97 6.63 2.91
C LEU A 211 9.88 5.40 2.01
N ILE A 212 9.50 4.25 2.57
CA ILE A 212 9.30 3.02 1.80
C ILE A 212 8.11 3.19 0.84
N PHE A 213 7.02 3.82 1.28
CA PHE A 213 5.88 4.16 0.42
C PHE A 213 6.24 5.04 -0.76
N LEU A 214 7.10 6.04 -0.55
CA LEU A 214 7.54 6.90 -1.64
C LEU A 214 8.33 6.09 -2.69
N ASN A 215 9.18 5.16 -2.25
CA ASN A 215 9.91 4.27 -3.14
C ASN A 215 8.97 3.32 -3.90
N GLU A 216 7.99 2.73 -3.22
CA GLU A 216 6.98 1.85 -3.83
C GLU A 216 6.07 2.59 -4.82
N LEU A 217 5.89 3.91 -4.66
CA LEU A 217 5.18 4.76 -5.61
C LEU A 217 6.01 5.03 -6.87
N ILE A 218 7.28 5.43 -6.69
CA ILE A 218 8.16 5.89 -7.77
C ILE A 218 8.64 4.74 -8.65
N LEU A 219 8.97 3.58 -8.08
CA LEU A 219 9.58 2.46 -8.80
C LEU A 219 8.70 1.94 -9.95
N PRO A 220 7.40 1.64 -9.76
CA PRO A 220 6.52 1.22 -10.85
C PRO A 220 6.34 2.32 -11.91
N LEU A 221 6.28 3.59 -11.49
CA LEU A 221 6.13 4.72 -12.41
C LEU A 221 7.35 4.90 -13.31
N ALA A 222 8.55 4.77 -12.74
CA ALA A 222 9.81 4.78 -13.48
C ALA A 222 9.89 3.60 -14.47
N LEU A 223 9.43 2.42 -14.07
CA LEU A 223 9.37 1.24 -14.95
C LEU A 223 8.38 1.46 -16.12
N ALA A 224 7.22 2.05 -15.84
CA ALA A 224 6.24 2.41 -16.86
C ALA A 224 6.81 3.41 -17.87
N TYR A 225 7.53 4.42 -17.37
CA TYR A 225 8.19 5.44 -18.18
C TYR A 225 9.23 4.85 -19.13
N ILE A 226 10.16 4.03 -18.61
CA ILE A 226 11.20 3.38 -19.41
C ILE A 226 10.56 2.51 -20.50
N ARG A 227 9.53 1.74 -20.16
CA ARG A 227 8.87 0.87 -21.14
C ARG A 227 8.17 1.65 -22.22
N PHE A 228 7.39 2.66 -21.86
CA PHE A 228 6.67 3.49 -22.82
C PHE A 228 7.61 4.25 -23.76
N ALA A 229 8.76 4.71 -23.27
CA ALA A 229 9.80 5.33 -24.09
C ALA A 229 10.36 4.37 -25.15
N THR A 230 10.49 3.08 -24.82
CA THR A 230 10.98 2.03 -25.74
C THR A 230 9.92 1.41 -26.63
N MET A 231 8.64 1.79 -26.47
CA MET A 231 7.54 1.14 -27.15
C MET A 231 7.35 1.73 -28.55
N ASP A 232 7.49 0.88 -29.57
CA ASP A 232 7.21 1.24 -30.96
C ASP A 232 5.69 1.24 -31.19
N LEU A 233 5.15 2.41 -31.52
CA LEU A 233 3.74 2.64 -31.84
C LEU A 233 3.48 2.29 -33.32
N ASN A 234 3.54 1.00 -33.68
CA ASN A 234 3.09 0.52 -34.99
C ASN A 234 1.60 0.16 -34.94
#